data_AF-A0A812QHV5-F1
#
_entry.id   AF-A0A812QHV5-F1
#
_cell.length_a   1.000
_cell.length_b   1.000
_cell.length_c   1.000
_cell.angle_alpha   90.00
_cell.angle_beta   90.00
_cell.angle_gamma   90.00
#
_symmetry.space_group_name_H-M   'P 1'
#
loop_
_entity.id
_entity.type
_entity.pdbx_description
1 polymer ?
#
loop_
_entity_poly.entity_id
_entity_poly.type
_entity_poly.pdbx_seq_one_letter_code
_entity_poly.pdbx_strand_id
1 'polypeptide(L)'
;MLSTRRYINLAFRYMQMRYSERIDYLKKLFDSKLNKGGHTARPEQYSISNEELKNLANKLGLPEQEVNNLDVQFRHYDFDGSGTLDLEEVRNILADIGLTPQNREEKFEVTECINEMTQKIGCEEFTFEPFLELLKEVRERVRQVQNVKCWKLFHEADVNGEDSLDMTRVMALLETKLGLFLRSAEESTEAFNIFSQCDSEGRGALNLDEFQLFVQKVRAKLLTLRRREEVLIAKKFDLEPELVNEFRSSLPFLWKVFERYSFGRPDQGLRKEDLLPFMVDVGTAPPNTEEMQCLPILDIIKEFARPYTKFPAVLEIVQKARVATRASLEEDLTASFRHYDRDGSGELSMQEIYGILEAREMSL
;
A
#
# COMPACT_ATOMS: atom_id res chain seq x y z
N MET A 1 -22.26 21.76 2.85
CA MET A 1 -22.43 21.02 4.12
C MET A 1 -22.78 19.54 3.92
N LEU A 2 -23.75 19.17 3.06
CA LEU A 2 -24.05 17.76 2.73
C LEU A 2 -22.95 17.05 1.90
N SER A 3 -22.16 17.79 1.11
CA SER A 3 -21.04 17.24 0.31
C SER A 3 -19.77 16.98 1.13
N THR A 4 -19.42 17.87 2.05
CA THR A 4 -18.33 17.73 3.03
C THR A 4 -18.48 16.43 3.84
N ARG A 5 -19.72 16.06 4.16
CA ARG A 5 -20.10 14.84 4.90
C ARG A 5 -19.89 13.55 4.09
N ARG A 6 -20.01 13.58 2.76
CA ARG A 6 -19.70 12.45 1.87
C ARG A 6 -18.20 12.29 1.64
N TYR A 7 -17.46 13.39 1.49
CA TYR A 7 -16.01 13.35 1.30
C TYR A 7 -15.24 13.07 2.58
N ILE A 8 -15.69 13.52 3.75
CA ILE A 8 -15.13 13.09 5.04
C ILE A 8 -15.37 11.59 5.23
N ASN A 9 -16.53 11.04 4.88
CA ASN A 9 -16.76 9.58 4.96
C ASN A 9 -15.95 8.78 3.91
N LEU A 10 -15.70 9.36 2.72
CA LEU A 10 -14.85 8.76 1.69
C LEU A 10 -13.38 8.84 2.09
N ALA A 11 -12.93 9.96 2.66
CA ALA A 11 -11.59 10.19 3.17
C ALA A 11 -11.33 9.43 4.47
N PHE A 12 -12.31 9.26 5.37
CA PHE A 12 -12.19 8.35 6.52
C PHE A 12 -12.07 6.91 6.05
N ARG A 13 -12.88 6.48 5.05
CA ARG A 13 -12.71 5.18 4.40
C ARG A 13 -11.35 5.05 3.72
N TYR A 14 -10.85 6.08 3.04
CA TYR A 14 -9.58 6.05 2.32
C TYR A 14 -8.35 6.14 3.25
N MET A 15 -8.44 6.90 4.34
CA MET A 15 -7.40 7.10 5.34
C MET A 15 -7.33 5.93 6.33
N GLN A 16 -8.46 5.40 6.80
CA GLN A 16 -8.48 4.15 7.59
C GLN A 16 -8.00 2.94 6.79
N MET A 17 -8.16 2.95 5.46
CA MET A 17 -7.72 1.84 4.61
C MET A 17 -6.24 1.90 4.19
N ARG A 18 -5.52 3.03 4.31
CA ARG A 18 -4.23 3.13 3.59
C ARG A 18 -3.04 3.84 4.23
N TYR A 19 -3.16 4.85 5.10
CA TYR A 19 -1.98 5.69 5.44
C TYR A 19 -1.90 6.35 6.84
N SER A 20 -2.54 5.84 7.90
CA SER A 20 -2.31 6.40 9.26
C SER A 20 -0.83 6.29 9.70
N GLU A 21 -0.16 5.21 9.32
CA GLU A 21 1.21 4.88 9.74
C GLU A 21 2.30 5.65 8.96
N ARG A 22 1.98 6.22 7.80
CA ARG A 22 2.96 6.87 6.90
C ARG A 22 3.25 8.34 7.25
N ILE A 23 2.52 8.86 8.23
CA ILE A 23 2.56 10.25 8.70
C ILE A 23 3.62 10.41 9.79
N ASP A 24 3.67 9.46 10.71
CA ASP A 24 4.66 9.42 11.77
C ASP A 24 6.04 9.03 11.20
N TYR A 25 6.07 8.19 10.15
CA TYR A 25 7.23 7.92 9.31
C TYR A 25 7.95 9.19 8.85
N LEU A 26 7.23 10.12 8.22
CA LEU A 26 7.81 11.34 7.68
C LEU A 26 8.25 12.32 8.78
N LYS A 27 7.61 12.28 9.96
CA LYS A 27 8.01 13.07 11.13
C LYS A 27 9.32 12.54 11.72
N LYS A 28 9.44 11.23 11.95
CA LYS A 28 10.67 10.59 12.42
C LYS A 28 11.86 10.76 11.46
N LEU A 29 11.61 10.69 10.14
CA LEU A 29 12.63 10.93 9.10
C LEU A 29 13.17 12.37 9.11
N PHE A 30 12.33 13.31 9.54
CA PHE A 30 12.69 14.71 9.70
C PHE A 30 13.44 14.96 11.03
N ASP A 31 12.98 14.33 12.11
CA ASP A 31 13.59 14.44 13.44
C ASP A 31 14.97 13.76 13.52
N SER A 32 15.17 12.62 12.83
CA SER A 32 16.47 11.94 12.76
C SER A 32 17.52 12.71 11.96
N LYS A 33 17.09 13.52 10.98
CA LYS A 33 17.98 14.43 10.23
C LYS A 33 18.36 15.68 11.03
N LEU A 34 17.49 16.16 11.92
CA LEU A 34 17.77 17.29 12.80
C LEU A 34 18.70 16.93 13.97
N ASN A 35 18.64 15.68 14.47
CA ASN A 35 19.51 15.21 15.55
C ASN A 35 20.95 14.84 15.12
N LYS A 36 21.31 14.93 13.83
CA LYS A 36 22.70 14.75 13.35
C LYS A 36 23.59 15.99 13.55
N GLY A 37 23.33 16.74 14.61
CA GLY A 37 24.17 17.81 15.14
C GLY A 37 25.09 17.35 16.27
N GLY A 38 25.81 16.25 16.07
CA GLY A 38 26.94 15.87 16.93
C GLY A 38 26.84 14.48 17.54
N HIS A 39 27.40 13.48 16.84
CA HIS A 39 28.37 12.51 17.35
C HIS A 39 28.81 11.63 16.17
N THR A 40 30.05 11.80 15.74
CA THR A 40 30.72 10.91 14.78
C THR A 40 31.14 9.64 15.50
N ALA A 41 30.27 8.63 15.50
CA ALA A 41 30.66 7.25 15.72
C ALA A 41 30.03 6.41 14.59
N ARG A 42 30.86 5.83 13.73
CA ARG A 42 30.42 4.75 12.83
C ARG A 42 30.17 3.52 13.71
N PRO A 43 28.95 2.98 13.82
CA PRO A 43 28.74 1.72 14.52
C PRO A 43 29.36 0.57 13.70
N GLU A 44 29.96 -0.39 14.38
CA GLU A 44 30.43 -1.65 13.81
C GLU A 44 29.26 -2.36 13.12
N GLN A 45 29.42 -2.73 11.84
CA GLN A 45 28.36 -3.40 11.08
C GLN A 45 27.97 -4.71 11.77
N TYR A 46 26.75 -4.79 12.29
CA TYR A 46 26.11 -6.05 12.64
C TYR A 46 26.16 -6.97 11.40
N SER A 47 26.96 -8.04 11.48
CA SER A 47 27.12 -8.98 10.39
C SER A 47 26.98 -10.40 10.93
N ILE A 48 25.78 -10.94 10.75
CA ILE A 48 25.52 -12.37 10.97
C ILE A 48 26.44 -13.18 10.05
N SER A 49 27.07 -14.21 10.60
CA SER A 49 27.97 -15.08 9.84
C SER A 49 27.16 -16.00 8.89
N ASN A 50 27.79 -16.41 7.78
CA ASN A 50 27.15 -17.35 6.83
C ASN A 50 26.74 -18.68 7.50
N GLU A 51 27.46 -19.10 8.55
CA GLU A 51 27.14 -20.32 9.30
C GLU A 51 25.89 -20.15 10.17
N GLU A 52 25.71 -18.99 10.79
CA GLU A 52 24.48 -18.64 11.52
C GLU A 52 23.28 -18.51 10.59
N LEU A 53 23.43 -17.88 9.42
CA LEU A 53 22.36 -17.80 8.42
C LEU A 53 21.91 -19.20 7.96
N LYS A 54 22.87 -20.12 7.76
CA LYS A 54 22.59 -21.51 7.41
C LYS A 54 21.89 -22.26 8.56
N ASN A 55 22.32 -22.03 9.80
CA ASN A 55 21.68 -22.63 10.97
C ASN A 55 20.24 -22.13 11.14
N LEU A 56 19.99 -20.83 10.93
CA LEU A 56 18.65 -20.25 10.93
C LEU A 56 17.76 -20.81 9.81
N ALA A 57 18.30 -20.94 8.60
CA ALA A 57 17.60 -21.56 7.47
C ALA A 57 17.15 -22.99 7.81
N ASN A 58 18.04 -23.80 8.37
CA ASN A 58 17.74 -25.16 8.80
C ASN A 58 16.72 -25.19 9.96
N LYS A 59 16.90 -24.31 10.96
CA LYS A 59 16.00 -24.23 12.13
C LYS A 59 14.57 -23.88 11.73
N LEU A 60 14.40 -22.93 10.81
CA LEU A 60 13.09 -22.43 10.41
C LEU A 60 12.48 -23.18 9.22
N GLY A 61 13.25 -24.06 8.58
CA GLY A 61 12.84 -24.81 7.39
C GLY A 61 12.70 -23.93 6.15
N LEU A 62 13.51 -22.87 6.05
CA LEU A 62 13.53 -21.93 4.94
C LEU A 62 14.70 -22.23 4.00
N PRO A 63 14.58 -22.00 2.68
CA PRO A 63 15.71 -22.10 1.76
C PRO A 63 16.85 -21.15 2.15
N GLU A 64 18.11 -21.60 2.11
CA GLU A 64 19.27 -20.76 2.45
C GLU A 64 19.32 -19.47 1.62
N GLN A 65 19.00 -19.56 0.31
CA GLN A 65 18.94 -18.38 -0.57
C GLN A 65 17.89 -17.37 -0.11
N GLU A 66 16.77 -17.84 0.43
CA GLU A 66 15.72 -16.95 0.94
C GLU A 66 16.20 -16.22 2.20
N VAL A 67 16.80 -16.94 3.15
CA VAL A 67 17.33 -16.34 4.38
C VAL A 67 18.43 -15.31 4.08
N ASN A 68 19.31 -15.59 3.12
CA ASN A 68 20.32 -14.62 2.67
C ASN A 68 19.69 -13.36 2.07
N ASN A 69 18.64 -13.51 1.25
CA ASN A 69 17.92 -12.36 0.68
C ASN A 69 17.18 -11.55 1.75
N LEU A 70 16.69 -12.22 2.81
CA LEU A 70 16.01 -11.59 3.93
C LEU A 70 16.99 -10.86 4.84
N ASP A 71 18.22 -11.36 5.03
CA ASP A 71 19.28 -10.66 5.77
C ASP A 71 19.68 -9.35 5.08
N VAL A 72 19.84 -9.37 3.75
CA VAL A 72 20.09 -8.15 2.96
C VAL A 72 18.96 -7.13 3.13
N GLN A 73 17.71 -7.58 3.13
CA GLN A 73 16.56 -6.69 3.35
C GLN A 73 16.50 -6.19 4.79
N PHE A 74 16.74 -7.05 5.79
CA PHE A 74 16.77 -6.67 7.20
C PHE A 74 17.76 -5.51 7.43
N ARG A 75 18.99 -5.64 6.93
CA ARG A 75 20.02 -4.60 7.02
C ARG A 75 19.69 -3.34 6.21
N HIS A 76 18.84 -3.46 5.18
CA HIS A 76 18.42 -2.31 4.38
C HIS A 76 17.41 -1.43 5.13
N TYR A 77 16.58 -2.02 5.98
CA TYR A 77 15.53 -1.30 6.72
C TYR A 77 15.89 -0.97 8.16
N ASP A 78 16.95 -1.55 8.71
CA ASP A 78 17.60 -1.09 9.95
C ASP A 78 18.28 0.26 9.68
N PHE A 79 17.51 1.36 9.76
CA PHE A 79 17.97 2.68 9.32
C PHE A 79 18.92 3.34 10.32
N ASP A 80 18.76 3.01 11.60
CA ASP A 80 19.61 3.52 12.66
C ASP A 80 20.88 2.67 12.87
N GLY A 81 20.94 1.49 12.24
CA GLY A 81 22.06 0.56 12.33
C GLY A 81 22.17 -0.07 13.72
N SER A 82 21.05 -0.19 14.42
CA SER A 82 20.95 -0.78 15.76
C SER A 82 21.21 -2.28 15.76
N GLY A 83 21.09 -2.94 14.60
CA GLY A 83 21.06 -4.39 14.47
C GLY A 83 19.69 -5.00 14.79
N THR A 84 18.66 -4.15 14.95
CA THR A 84 17.27 -4.52 15.22
C THR A 84 16.33 -3.75 14.31
N LEU A 85 15.09 -4.23 14.17
CA LEU A 85 14.03 -3.48 13.48
C LEU A 85 12.96 -3.05 14.47
N ASP A 86 12.54 -1.79 14.40
CA ASP A 86 11.35 -1.34 15.11
C ASP A 86 10.05 -1.82 14.42
N LEU A 87 8.90 -1.62 15.06
CA LEU A 87 7.59 -2.03 14.51
C LEU A 87 7.29 -1.42 13.13
N GLU A 88 7.82 -0.25 12.84
CA GLU A 88 7.57 0.48 11.61
C GLU A 88 8.45 -0.07 10.48
N GLU A 89 9.72 -0.32 10.75
CA GLU A 89 10.67 -0.98 9.86
C GLU A 89 10.21 -2.40 9.51
N VAL A 90 9.70 -3.15 10.50
CA VAL A 90 9.07 -4.46 10.28
C VAL A 90 7.90 -4.37 9.31
N ARG A 91 6.97 -3.42 9.51
CA ARG A 91 5.81 -3.25 8.61
C ARG A 91 6.23 -2.89 7.19
N ASN A 92 7.27 -2.07 7.04
CA ASN A 92 7.80 -1.68 5.74
C ASN A 92 8.44 -2.88 5.02
N ILE A 93 9.24 -3.70 5.71
CA ILE A 93 9.77 -4.94 5.14
C ILE A 93 8.65 -5.89 4.72
N LEU A 94 7.65 -6.10 5.58
CA LEU A 94 6.52 -6.98 5.25
C LEU A 94 5.83 -6.50 3.97
N ALA A 95 5.68 -5.19 3.78
CA ALA A 95 5.12 -4.64 2.56
C ALA A 95 6.00 -4.89 1.32
N ASP A 96 7.31 -4.74 1.45
CA ASP A 96 8.25 -4.94 0.35
C ASP A 96 8.43 -6.41 -0.04
N ILE A 97 8.27 -7.33 0.90
CA ILE A 97 8.22 -8.78 0.63
C ILE A 97 6.84 -9.19 0.05
N GLY A 98 5.86 -8.29 0.05
CA GLY A 98 4.53 -8.51 -0.56
C GLY A 98 3.49 -9.09 0.40
N LEU A 99 3.72 -8.97 1.70
CA LEU A 99 2.78 -9.34 2.78
C LEU A 99 1.98 -8.14 3.28
N THR A 100 1.77 -7.13 2.43
CA THR A 100 0.90 -5.99 2.76
C THR A 100 -0.55 -6.50 2.92
N PRO A 101 -1.17 -6.38 4.10
CA PRO A 101 -2.55 -6.77 4.28
C PRO A 101 -3.46 -5.93 3.38
N GLN A 102 -4.38 -6.58 2.67
CA GLN A 102 -5.26 -5.94 1.69
C GLN A 102 -6.66 -5.66 2.23
N ASN A 103 -7.03 -6.25 3.36
CA ASN A 103 -8.33 -6.12 3.99
C ASN A 103 -8.21 -6.07 5.51
N ARG A 104 -9.32 -5.79 6.19
CA ARG A 104 -9.36 -5.61 7.64
C ARG A 104 -8.96 -6.89 8.37
N GLU A 105 -9.37 -8.04 7.85
CA GLU A 105 -9.08 -9.35 8.43
C GLU A 105 -7.59 -9.68 8.34
N GLU A 106 -6.97 -9.51 7.17
CA GLU A 106 -5.52 -9.65 7.01
C GLU A 106 -4.75 -8.63 7.88
N LYS A 107 -5.24 -7.39 7.98
CA LYS A 107 -4.59 -6.37 8.84
C LYS A 107 -4.64 -6.78 10.31
N PHE A 108 -5.77 -7.32 10.75
CA PHE A 108 -5.93 -7.83 12.10
C PHE A 108 -4.93 -8.96 12.37
N GLU A 109 -4.88 -9.99 11.51
CA GLU A 109 -3.96 -11.12 11.71
C GLU A 109 -2.48 -10.71 11.70
N VAL A 110 -2.07 -9.82 10.78
CA VAL A 110 -0.68 -9.32 10.76
C VAL A 110 -0.36 -8.57 12.06
N THR A 111 -1.29 -7.76 12.56
CA THR A 111 -1.11 -7.02 13.82
C THR A 111 -1.03 -7.96 15.00
N GLU A 112 -1.86 -9.00 15.05
CA GLU A 112 -1.81 -10.01 16.10
C GLU A 112 -0.52 -10.82 16.06
N CYS A 113 -0.02 -11.22 14.89
CA CYS A 113 1.30 -11.87 14.78
C CYS A 113 2.42 -11.00 15.35
N ILE A 114 2.39 -9.69 15.06
CA ILE A 114 3.37 -8.74 15.59
C ILE A 114 3.25 -8.64 17.11
N ASN A 115 2.04 -8.46 17.64
CA ASN A 115 1.78 -8.35 19.07
C ASN A 115 2.22 -9.61 19.84
N GLU A 116 1.89 -10.79 19.33
CA GLU A 116 2.29 -12.06 19.92
C GLU A 116 3.81 -12.23 19.90
N MET A 117 4.48 -11.81 18.82
CA MET A 117 5.94 -11.86 18.75
C MET A 117 6.59 -10.86 19.71
N THR A 118 6.10 -9.62 19.79
CA THR A 118 6.53 -8.60 20.77
C THR A 118 6.39 -9.12 22.20
N GLN A 119 5.27 -9.78 22.52
CA GLN A 119 5.07 -10.40 23.83
C GLN A 119 6.05 -11.55 24.08
N LYS A 120 6.34 -12.37 23.05
CA LYS A 120 7.27 -13.49 23.13
C LYS A 120 8.71 -13.03 23.37
N ILE A 121 9.16 -11.98 22.69
CA ILE A 121 10.53 -11.45 22.84
C ILE A 121 10.66 -10.48 24.03
N GLY A 122 9.55 -9.88 24.47
CA GLY A 122 9.50 -8.96 25.61
C GLY A 122 9.89 -7.50 25.28
N CYS A 123 10.03 -7.15 24.01
CA CYS A 123 10.34 -5.81 23.52
C CYS A 123 9.75 -5.57 22.12
N GLU A 124 9.77 -4.32 21.64
CA GLU A 124 9.29 -3.92 20.31
C GLU A 124 10.40 -3.83 19.25
N GLU A 125 11.60 -4.33 19.57
CA GLU A 125 12.79 -4.34 18.72
C GLU A 125 13.11 -5.76 18.26
N PHE A 126 13.05 -5.99 16.95
CA PHE A 126 13.16 -7.32 16.36
C PHE A 126 14.58 -7.56 15.88
N THR A 127 15.30 -8.50 16.51
CA THR A 127 16.52 -9.07 15.92
C THR A 127 16.17 -9.97 14.72
N PHE A 128 17.17 -10.33 13.93
CA PHE A 128 16.95 -11.06 12.67
C PHE A 128 16.17 -12.37 12.83
N GLU A 129 16.48 -13.16 13.86
CA GLU A 129 15.81 -14.46 14.10
C GLU A 129 14.32 -14.30 14.46
N PRO A 130 13.91 -13.51 15.47
CA PRO A 130 12.51 -13.16 15.72
C PRO A 130 11.79 -12.59 14.50
N PHE A 131 12.46 -11.77 13.70
CA PHE A 131 11.89 -11.27 12.44
C PHE A 131 11.57 -12.40 11.45
N LEU A 132 12.46 -13.39 11.28
CA LEU A 132 12.19 -14.54 10.40
C LEU A 132 11.04 -15.41 10.93
N GLU A 133 10.96 -15.61 12.26
CA GLU A 133 9.84 -16.31 12.88
C GLU A 133 8.51 -15.57 12.65
N LEU A 134 8.50 -14.25 12.84
CA LEU A 134 7.35 -13.40 12.56
C LEU A 134 6.93 -13.51 11.09
N LEU A 135 7.88 -13.42 10.16
CA LEU A 135 7.62 -13.51 8.73
C LEU A 135 6.93 -14.83 8.35
N LYS A 136 7.36 -15.94 8.96
CA LYS A 136 6.77 -17.26 8.74
C LYS A 136 5.33 -17.32 9.27
N GLU A 137 5.09 -16.81 10.48
CA GLU A 137 3.76 -16.78 11.10
C GLU A 137 2.79 -15.89 10.30
N VAL A 138 3.23 -14.68 9.93
CA VAL A 138 2.46 -13.76 9.10
C VAL A 138 2.07 -14.40 7.77
N ARG A 139 3.00 -15.08 7.09
CA ARG A 139 2.71 -15.79 5.83
C ARG A 139 1.62 -16.83 6.00
N GLU A 140 1.68 -17.61 7.07
CA GLU A 140 0.71 -18.67 7.31
C GLU A 140 -0.67 -18.11 7.67
N ARG A 141 -0.77 -17.12 8.58
CA ARG A 141 -2.08 -16.52 8.92
C ARG A 141 -2.72 -15.78 7.76
N VAL A 142 -1.94 -15.01 7.01
CA VAL A 142 -2.44 -14.35 5.79
C VAL A 142 -2.92 -15.40 4.80
N ARG A 143 -2.20 -16.51 4.62
CA ARG A 143 -2.63 -17.63 3.76
C ARG A 143 -3.95 -18.24 4.25
N GLN A 144 -4.13 -18.44 5.56
CA GLN A 144 -5.35 -18.99 6.12
C GLN A 144 -6.56 -18.08 5.88
N VAL A 145 -6.43 -16.76 6.14
CA VAL A 145 -7.47 -15.77 5.83
C VAL A 145 -7.82 -15.80 4.34
N GLN A 146 -6.81 -15.86 3.49
CA GLN A 146 -7.00 -15.92 2.04
C GLN A 146 -7.69 -17.22 1.61
N ASN A 147 -7.37 -18.37 2.20
CA ASN A 147 -8.02 -19.65 1.92
C ASN A 147 -9.49 -19.63 2.31
N VAL A 148 -9.83 -19.10 3.49
CA VAL A 148 -11.23 -18.94 3.93
C VAL A 148 -11.99 -18.01 2.98
N LYS A 149 -11.36 -16.91 2.55
CA LYS A 149 -11.95 -16.00 1.56
C LYS A 149 -12.15 -16.69 0.20
N CYS A 150 -11.17 -17.44 -0.28
CA CYS A 150 -11.27 -18.19 -1.53
C CYS A 150 -12.37 -19.24 -1.46
N TRP A 151 -12.49 -19.95 -0.33
CA TRP A 151 -13.60 -20.89 -0.10
C TRP A 151 -14.96 -20.20 -0.22
N LYS A 152 -15.16 -19.06 0.45
CA LYS A 152 -16.43 -18.30 0.36
C LYS A 152 -16.73 -17.87 -1.07
N LEU A 153 -15.74 -17.27 -1.75
CA LEU A 153 -15.90 -16.80 -3.12
C LEU A 153 -16.16 -17.94 -4.11
N PHE A 154 -15.55 -19.10 -3.87
CA PHE A 154 -15.75 -20.29 -4.69
C PHE A 154 -17.20 -20.77 -4.61
N HIS A 155 -17.74 -20.91 -3.39
CA HIS A 155 -19.12 -21.36 -3.18
C HIS A 155 -20.15 -20.32 -3.62
N GLU A 156 -19.84 -19.02 -3.51
CA GLU A 156 -20.70 -17.96 -4.05
C GLU A 156 -20.78 -18.00 -5.59
N ALA A 157 -19.69 -18.37 -6.26
CA ALA A 157 -19.61 -18.40 -7.72
C ALA A 157 -20.10 -19.73 -8.32
N ASP A 158 -19.96 -20.84 -7.59
CA ASP A 158 -20.46 -22.15 -7.99
C ASP A 158 -21.95 -22.32 -7.68
N VAL A 159 -22.78 -21.54 -8.37
CA VAL A 159 -24.25 -21.57 -8.20
C VAL A 159 -24.85 -22.92 -8.62
N ASN A 160 -24.17 -23.64 -9.52
CA ASN A 160 -24.65 -24.89 -10.10
C ASN A 160 -24.27 -26.12 -9.27
N GLY A 161 -23.36 -25.99 -8.30
CA GLY A 161 -22.80 -27.12 -7.55
C GLY A 161 -21.97 -28.05 -8.43
N GLU A 162 -21.23 -27.47 -9.37
CA GLU A 162 -20.33 -28.20 -10.28
C GLU A 162 -18.97 -28.50 -9.62
N ASP A 163 -18.75 -28.04 -8.38
CA ASP A 163 -17.51 -28.13 -7.60
C ASP A 163 -16.28 -27.63 -8.37
N SER A 164 -16.51 -26.75 -9.35
CA SER A 164 -15.48 -26.23 -10.24
C SER A 164 -15.87 -24.87 -10.82
N LEU A 165 -14.86 -24.05 -11.12
CA LEU A 165 -15.04 -22.74 -11.73
C LEU A 165 -14.33 -22.68 -13.08
N ASP A 166 -15.11 -22.44 -14.12
CA ASP A 166 -14.56 -22.14 -15.44
C ASP A 166 -13.74 -20.84 -15.45
N MET A 167 -12.97 -20.66 -16.51
CA MET A 167 -12.12 -19.49 -16.70
C MET A 167 -12.88 -18.16 -16.63
N THR A 168 -14.10 -18.10 -17.16
CA THR A 168 -14.90 -16.87 -17.19
C THR A 168 -15.29 -16.46 -15.77
N ARG A 169 -15.75 -17.41 -14.96
CA ARG A 169 -16.11 -17.20 -13.55
C ARG A 169 -14.87 -16.78 -12.74
N VAL A 170 -13.74 -17.45 -12.94
CA VAL A 170 -12.48 -17.13 -12.23
C VAL A 170 -12.02 -15.71 -12.55
N MET A 171 -12.05 -15.29 -13.82
CA MET A 171 -11.68 -13.92 -14.21
C MET A 171 -12.65 -12.87 -13.64
N ALA A 172 -13.95 -13.16 -13.63
CA ALA A 172 -14.94 -12.27 -13.02
C ALA A 172 -14.69 -12.10 -11.50
N LEU A 173 -14.34 -13.17 -10.79
CA LEU A 173 -14.01 -13.12 -9.36
C LEU A 173 -12.75 -12.29 -9.08
N LEU A 174 -11.72 -12.41 -9.94
CA LEU A 174 -10.49 -11.61 -9.80
C LEU A 174 -10.79 -10.12 -9.78
N GLU A 175 -11.60 -9.64 -10.73
CA GLU A 175 -11.92 -8.22 -10.84
C GLU A 175 -12.92 -7.76 -9.78
N THR A 176 -14.04 -8.47 -9.63
CA THR A 176 -15.19 -7.98 -8.86
C THR A 176 -15.08 -8.21 -7.35
N LYS A 177 -14.40 -9.28 -6.92
CA LYS A 177 -14.36 -9.70 -5.51
C LYS A 177 -12.97 -9.67 -4.90
N LEU A 178 -11.93 -9.89 -5.71
CA LEU A 178 -10.54 -9.90 -5.26
C LEU A 178 -9.82 -8.57 -5.52
N GLY A 179 -10.39 -7.66 -6.33
CA GLY A 179 -9.81 -6.36 -6.65
C GLY A 179 -8.54 -6.44 -7.50
N LEU A 180 -8.33 -7.57 -8.17
CA LEU A 180 -7.17 -7.87 -9.01
C LEU A 180 -7.50 -7.56 -10.47
N PHE A 181 -7.73 -6.28 -10.76
CA PHE A 181 -8.00 -5.81 -12.12
C PHE A 181 -6.79 -6.06 -13.03
N LEU A 182 -7.01 -6.70 -14.17
CA LEU A 182 -5.98 -6.95 -15.18
C LEU A 182 -5.86 -5.70 -16.07
N ARG A 183 -4.72 -5.01 -15.99
CA ARG A 183 -4.56 -3.65 -16.54
C ARG A 183 -3.99 -3.61 -17.96
N SER A 184 -3.41 -4.73 -18.40
CA SER A 184 -2.71 -4.86 -19.68
C SER A 184 -2.91 -6.25 -20.28
N ALA A 185 -2.69 -6.37 -21.59
CA ALA A 185 -2.73 -7.66 -22.28
C ALA A 185 -1.71 -8.64 -21.71
N GLU A 186 -0.53 -8.16 -21.26
CA GLU A 186 0.49 -9.00 -20.60
C GLU A 186 -0.03 -9.57 -19.28
N GLU A 187 -0.66 -8.75 -18.42
CA GLU A 187 -1.29 -9.22 -17.17
C GLU A 187 -2.37 -10.28 -17.47
N SER A 188 -3.18 -10.09 -18.51
CA SER A 188 -4.21 -11.05 -18.92
C SER A 188 -3.63 -12.36 -19.46
N THR A 189 -2.61 -12.30 -20.32
CA THR A 189 -1.94 -13.49 -20.86
C THR A 189 -1.29 -14.30 -19.73
N GLU A 190 -0.65 -13.64 -18.77
CA GLU A 190 -0.01 -14.32 -17.65
C GLU A 190 -1.02 -14.94 -16.69
N ALA A 191 -2.15 -14.26 -16.42
CA ALA A 191 -3.24 -14.86 -15.67
C ALA A 191 -3.82 -16.09 -16.38
N PHE A 192 -3.94 -16.07 -17.72
CA PHE A 192 -4.34 -17.23 -18.51
C PHE A 192 -3.34 -18.39 -18.40
N ASN A 193 -2.05 -18.12 -18.52
CA ASN A 193 -1.02 -19.14 -18.38
C ASN A 193 -1.04 -19.79 -16.99
N ILE A 194 -1.25 -18.99 -15.93
CA ILE A 194 -1.34 -19.49 -14.56
C ILE A 194 -2.58 -20.35 -14.37
N PHE A 195 -3.71 -19.98 -14.97
CA PHE A 195 -4.92 -20.80 -14.96
C PHE A 195 -4.63 -22.18 -15.55
N SER A 196 -4.07 -22.25 -16.76
CA SER A 196 -3.73 -23.51 -17.42
C SER A 196 -2.69 -24.35 -16.67
N GLN A 197 -1.80 -23.72 -15.90
CA GLN A 197 -0.85 -24.43 -15.05
C GLN A 197 -1.47 -24.98 -13.76
N CYS A 198 -2.55 -24.35 -13.27
CA CYS A 198 -3.26 -24.82 -12.08
C CYS A 198 -4.33 -25.86 -12.42
N ASP A 199 -4.93 -25.80 -13.61
CA ASP A 199 -5.82 -26.83 -14.16
C ASP A 199 -5.01 -28.07 -14.55
N SER A 200 -4.57 -28.80 -13.53
CA SER A 200 -3.68 -29.95 -13.65
C SER A 200 -4.33 -31.11 -14.41
N GLU A 201 -5.66 -31.16 -14.39
CA GLU A 201 -6.47 -32.17 -15.06
C GLU A 201 -6.91 -31.76 -16.47
N GLY A 202 -6.66 -30.50 -16.89
CA GLY A 202 -7.00 -30.00 -18.22
C GLY A 202 -8.49 -29.97 -18.52
N ARG A 203 -9.33 -29.77 -17.49
CA ARG A 203 -10.80 -29.77 -17.60
C ARG A 203 -11.37 -28.44 -18.12
N GLY A 204 -10.55 -27.40 -18.16
CA GLY A 204 -10.97 -26.03 -18.45
C GLY A 204 -11.63 -25.33 -17.26
N ALA A 205 -11.55 -25.92 -16.06
CA ALA A 205 -12.14 -25.42 -14.83
C ALA A 205 -11.28 -25.79 -13.62
N LEU A 206 -11.25 -24.93 -12.61
CA LEU A 206 -10.49 -25.13 -11.38
C LEU A 206 -11.41 -25.62 -10.26
N ASN A 207 -11.02 -26.68 -9.55
CA ASN A 207 -11.61 -27.01 -8.26
C ASN A 207 -11.13 -26.03 -7.16
N LEU A 208 -11.58 -26.21 -5.92
CA LEU A 208 -11.24 -25.29 -4.82
C LEU A 208 -9.72 -25.17 -4.57
N ASP A 209 -9.01 -26.29 -4.55
CA ASP A 209 -7.56 -26.31 -4.27
C ASP A 209 -6.79 -25.66 -5.42
N GLU A 210 -7.17 -25.97 -6.66
CA GLU A 210 -6.62 -25.37 -7.88
C GLU A 210 -6.90 -23.86 -7.94
N PHE A 211 -8.10 -23.43 -7.51
CA PHE A 211 -8.48 -22.02 -7.42
C PHE A 211 -7.68 -21.27 -6.37
N GLN A 212 -7.47 -21.85 -5.18
CA GLN A 212 -6.61 -21.26 -4.14
C GLN A 212 -5.18 -21.08 -4.65
N LEU A 213 -4.63 -22.11 -5.30
CA LEU A 213 -3.29 -22.06 -5.89
C LEU A 213 -3.20 -21.00 -7.00
N PHE A 214 -4.23 -20.93 -7.85
CA PHE A 214 -4.35 -19.91 -8.89
C PHE A 214 -4.32 -18.50 -8.31
N VAL A 215 -5.15 -18.20 -7.30
CA VAL A 215 -5.21 -16.87 -6.66
C VAL A 215 -3.86 -16.50 -6.05
N GLN A 216 -3.16 -17.45 -5.42
CA GLN A 216 -1.83 -17.21 -4.88
C GLN A 216 -0.82 -16.86 -5.99
N LYS A 217 -0.74 -17.68 -7.04
CA LYS A 217 0.21 -17.48 -8.14
C LYS A 217 -0.06 -16.20 -8.92
N VAL A 218 -1.33 -15.91 -9.25
CA VAL A 218 -1.69 -14.72 -10.03
C VAL A 218 -1.41 -13.44 -9.24
N ARG A 219 -1.65 -13.41 -7.92
CA ARG A 219 -1.26 -12.26 -7.07
C ARG A 219 0.22 -11.98 -7.13
N ALA A 220 1.04 -13.01 -6.89
CA ALA A 220 2.50 -12.87 -6.90
C ALA A 220 3.01 -12.41 -8.28
N LYS A 221 2.44 -12.96 -9.36
CA LYS A 221 2.80 -12.59 -10.73
C LYS A 221 2.40 -11.15 -11.06
N LEU A 222 1.17 -10.74 -10.75
CA LEU A 222 0.71 -9.37 -10.98
C LEU A 222 1.54 -8.36 -10.18
N LEU A 223 1.89 -8.67 -8.93
CA LEU A 223 2.77 -7.84 -8.12
C LEU A 223 4.15 -7.68 -8.79
N THR A 224 4.71 -8.77 -9.30
CA THR A 224 6.01 -8.75 -10.00
C THR A 224 5.96 -7.91 -11.27
N LEU A 225 4.92 -8.07 -12.10
CA LEU A 225 4.73 -7.27 -13.32
C LEU A 225 4.57 -5.78 -13.00
N ARG A 226 3.79 -5.45 -11.98
CA ARG A 226 3.59 -4.08 -11.49
C ARG A 226 4.88 -3.44 -10.98
N ARG A 227 5.65 -4.16 -10.17
CA ARG A 227 6.96 -3.69 -9.70
C ARG A 227 7.95 -3.49 -10.83
N ARG A 228 7.95 -4.37 -11.82
CA ARG A 228 8.78 -4.20 -13.03
C ARG A 228 8.39 -2.93 -13.78
N GLU A 229 7.10 -2.67 -13.96
CA GLU A 229 6.59 -1.45 -14.58
C GLU A 229 7.02 -0.20 -13.80
N GLU A 230 6.89 -0.21 -12.47
CA GLU A 230 7.36 0.86 -11.58
C GLU A 230 8.85 1.17 -11.81
N VAL A 231 9.70 0.14 -11.80
CA VAL A 231 11.15 0.29 -12.01
C VAL A 231 11.47 0.83 -13.39
N LEU A 232 10.75 0.37 -14.43
CA LEU A 232 10.95 0.84 -15.80
C LEU A 232 10.57 2.33 -15.93
N ILE A 233 9.46 2.75 -15.31
CA ILE A 233 9.04 4.16 -15.30
C ILE A 233 10.06 5.00 -14.54
N ALA A 234 10.47 4.56 -13.35
CA ALA A 234 11.46 5.25 -12.54
C ALA A 234 12.77 5.47 -13.32
N LYS A 235 13.27 4.41 -13.97
CA LYS A 235 14.48 4.48 -14.79
C LYS A 235 14.30 5.35 -16.04
N LYS A 236 13.13 5.32 -16.69
CA LYS A 236 12.85 6.12 -17.89
C LYS A 236 12.94 7.62 -17.61
N PHE A 237 12.55 8.04 -16.42
CA PHE A 237 12.47 9.45 -16.05
C PHE A 237 13.54 9.89 -15.05
N ASP A 238 14.48 9.01 -14.72
CA ASP A 238 15.52 9.24 -13.71
C ASP A 238 14.92 9.77 -12.39
N LEU A 239 13.86 9.09 -11.92
CA LEU A 239 13.13 9.53 -10.73
C LEU A 239 13.93 9.25 -9.47
N GLU A 240 13.98 10.25 -8.59
CA GLU A 240 14.60 10.13 -7.26
C GLU A 240 13.92 9.03 -6.41
N PRO A 241 14.68 8.25 -5.63
CA PRO A 241 14.14 7.15 -4.82
C PRO A 241 12.99 7.56 -3.90
N GLU A 242 13.04 8.75 -3.31
CA GLU A 242 11.99 9.28 -2.43
C GLU A 242 10.66 9.47 -3.18
N LEU A 243 10.74 9.98 -4.41
CA LEU A 243 9.57 10.20 -5.26
C LEU A 243 8.98 8.86 -5.73
N VAL A 244 9.84 7.90 -6.08
CA VAL A 244 9.43 6.53 -6.42
C VAL A 244 8.73 5.88 -5.24
N ASN A 245 9.27 6.01 -4.03
CA ASN A 245 8.67 5.44 -2.83
C ASN A 245 7.29 6.06 -2.53
N GLU A 246 7.16 7.38 -2.64
CA GLU A 246 5.87 8.06 -2.44
C GLU A 246 4.79 7.52 -3.39
N PHE A 247 5.13 7.46 -4.67
CA PHE A 247 4.18 7.16 -5.74
C PHE A 247 4.08 5.68 -6.10
N ARG A 248 4.92 4.80 -5.55
CA ARG A 248 5.13 3.39 -5.93
C ARG A 248 3.89 2.70 -6.51
N SER A 249 2.88 2.41 -5.68
CA SER A 249 1.66 1.70 -6.10
C SER A 249 0.77 2.44 -7.12
N SER A 250 0.95 3.75 -7.24
CA SER A 250 0.19 4.62 -8.15
C SER A 250 0.99 5.02 -9.39
N LEU A 251 2.30 4.78 -9.42
CA LEU A 251 3.20 5.29 -10.46
C LEU A 251 2.82 4.78 -11.87
N PRO A 252 2.50 3.49 -12.07
CA PRO A 252 1.97 3.02 -13.36
C PRO A 252 0.66 3.67 -13.79
N PHE A 253 -0.26 3.87 -12.84
CA PHE A 253 -1.54 4.50 -13.11
C PHE A 253 -1.37 5.97 -13.50
N LEU A 254 -0.56 6.71 -12.74
CA LEU A 254 -0.23 8.11 -13.03
C LEU A 254 0.43 8.26 -14.39
N TRP A 255 1.35 7.35 -14.73
CA TRP A 255 1.98 7.31 -16.04
C TRP A 255 0.96 7.08 -17.17
N LYS A 256 0.08 6.10 -17.04
CA LYS A 256 -0.96 5.80 -18.04
C LYS A 256 -1.94 6.96 -18.25
N VAL A 257 -2.34 7.62 -17.16
CA VAL A 257 -3.22 8.80 -17.24
C VAL A 257 -2.46 9.97 -17.88
N PHE A 258 -1.18 10.16 -17.56
CA PHE A 258 -0.34 11.17 -18.19
C PHE A 258 -0.21 10.92 -19.70
N GLU A 259 0.02 9.68 -20.13
CA GLU A 259 0.07 9.34 -21.56
C GLU A 259 -1.24 9.69 -22.27
N ARG A 260 -2.39 9.38 -21.67
CA ARG A 260 -3.71 9.74 -22.20
C ARG A 260 -3.86 11.26 -22.39
N TYR A 261 -3.50 12.05 -21.38
CA TYR A 261 -3.59 13.51 -21.43
C TYR A 261 -2.48 14.17 -22.26
N SER A 262 -1.41 13.44 -22.57
CA SER A 262 -0.35 13.91 -23.48
C SER A 262 -0.72 13.78 -24.96
N PHE A 263 -1.90 13.22 -25.28
CA PHE A 263 -2.40 13.01 -26.65
C PHE A 263 -1.37 12.30 -27.56
N GLY A 264 -0.68 11.30 -27.02
CA GLY A 264 0.33 10.53 -27.75
C GLY A 264 1.68 11.23 -27.91
N ARG A 265 1.92 12.35 -27.22
CA ARG A 265 3.22 13.05 -27.18
C ARG A 265 3.74 13.20 -25.74
N PRO A 266 3.97 12.08 -25.03
CA PRO A 266 4.39 12.12 -23.62
C PRO A 266 5.71 12.87 -23.42
N ASP A 267 6.62 12.80 -24.40
CA ASP A 267 7.89 13.51 -24.36
C ASP A 267 7.71 15.03 -24.38
N GLN A 268 6.59 15.55 -24.88
CA GLN A 268 6.29 16.99 -24.88
C GLN A 268 5.82 17.45 -23.49
N GLY A 269 5.09 16.61 -22.76
CA GLY A 269 4.49 16.94 -21.47
C GLY A 269 3.05 17.41 -21.58
N LEU A 270 2.36 17.53 -20.43
CA LEU A 270 0.97 17.99 -20.37
C LEU A 270 0.89 19.50 -20.55
N ARG A 271 -0.09 19.98 -21.32
CA ARG A 271 -0.38 21.41 -21.37
C ARG A 271 -0.91 21.88 -20.03
N LYS A 272 -0.67 23.14 -19.68
CA LYS A 272 -1.18 23.73 -18.44
C LYS A 272 -2.71 23.59 -18.27
N GLU A 273 -3.45 23.66 -19.38
CA GLU A 273 -4.91 23.46 -19.42
C GLU A 273 -5.36 22.02 -19.15
N ASP A 274 -4.51 21.02 -19.44
CA ASP A 274 -4.81 19.60 -19.24
C ASP A 274 -4.45 19.11 -17.82
N LEU A 275 -3.70 19.90 -17.05
CA LEU A 275 -3.27 19.51 -15.70
C LEU A 275 -4.44 19.39 -14.71
N LEU A 276 -5.42 20.29 -14.79
CA LEU A 276 -6.53 20.25 -13.85
C LEU A 276 -7.46 19.05 -14.10
N PRO A 277 -7.89 18.76 -15.35
CA PRO A 277 -8.55 17.49 -15.68
C PRO A 277 -7.75 16.26 -15.28
N PHE A 278 -6.43 16.26 -15.52
CA PHE A 278 -5.54 15.19 -15.06
C PHE A 278 -5.62 15.01 -13.53
N MET A 279 -5.54 16.10 -12.76
CA MET A 279 -5.57 16.07 -11.30
C MET A 279 -6.90 15.53 -10.74
N VAL A 280 -8.01 15.82 -11.42
CA VAL A 280 -9.34 15.23 -11.10
C VAL A 280 -9.32 13.73 -11.35
N ASP A 281 -8.86 13.28 -12.51
CA ASP A 281 -8.84 11.87 -12.90
C ASP A 281 -7.91 11.01 -12.03
N VAL A 282 -6.84 11.60 -11.48
CA VAL A 282 -5.96 10.91 -10.53
C VAL A 282 -6.39 11.05 -9.07
N GLY A 283 -7.54 11.70 -8.81
CA GLY A 283 -8.14 11.81 -7.49
C GLY A 283 -7.45 12.80 -6.55
N THR A 284 -6.73 13.79 -7.10
CA THR A 284 -6.07 14.85 -6.32
C THR A 284 -6.81 16.18 -6.34
N ALA A 285 -7.84 16.30 -7.17
CA ALA A 285 -8.76 17.44 -7.21
C ALA A 285 -10.22 16.95 -7.19
N PRO A 286 -11.14 17.66 -6.51
CA PRO A 286 -12.56 17.40 -6.64
C PRO A 286 -13.05 17.84 -8.04
N PRO A 287 -14.04 17.14 -8.62
CA PRO A 287 -14.61 17.52 -9.91
C PRO A 287 -15.52 18.75 -9.84
N ASN A 288 -15.89 19.22 -8.63
CA ASN A 288 -16.82 20.34 -8.44
C ASN A 288 -16.09 21.69 -8.37
N THR A 289 -16.54 22.67 -9.17
CA THR A 289 -15.91 23.98 -9.34
C THR A 289 -15.88 24.83 -8.05
N GLU A 290 -16.91 24.73 -7.20
CA GLU A 290 -16.97 25.47 -5.93
C GLU A 290 -15.96 24.93 -4.90
N GLU A 291 -15.85 23.60 -4.79
CA GLU A 291 -14.90 22.94 -3.87
C GLU A 291 -13.45 23.12 -4.33
N MET A 292 -13.25 23.19 -5.65
CA MET A 292 -11.94 23.41 -6.27
C MET A 292 -11.38 24.82 -6.02
N GLN A 293 -12.23 25.83 -5.84
CA GLN A 293 -11.82 27.20 -5.50
C GLN A 293 -11.27 27.32 -4.07
N CYS A 294 -11.69 26.43 -3.18
CA CYS A 294 -11.25 26.41 -1.79
C CYS A 294 -9.94 25.65 -1.57
N LEU A 295 -9.46 24.92 -2.59
CA LEU A 295 -8.23 24.15 -2.48
C LEU A 295 -7.03 24.93 -3.03
N PRO A 296 -5.84 24.80 -2.42
CA PRO A 296 -4.62 25.44 -2.89
C PRO A 296 -4.14 24.88 -4.25
N ILE A 297 -4.85 23.92 -4.83
CA ILE A 297 -4.50 23.21 -6.07
C ILE A 297 -4.37 24.14 -7.27
N LEU A 298 -5.24 25.15 -7.40
CA LEU A 298 -5.16 26.10 -8.50
C LEU A 298 -3.91 26.98 -8.40
N ASP A 299 -3.50 27.35 -7.18
CA ASP A 299 -2.31 28.15 -6.96
C ASP A 299 -1.04 27.32 -7.16
N ILE A 300 -1.04 26.06 -6.73
CA ILE A 300 0.03 25.10 -7.00
C ILE A 300 0.20 24.90 -8.53
N ILE A 301 -0.89 24.69 -9.28
CA ILE A 301 -0.82 24.59 -10.74
C ILE A 301 -0.31 25.92 -11.33
N LYS A 302 -0.76 27.07 -10.85
CA LYS A 302 -0.29 28.36 -11.38
C LYS A 302 1.21 28.53 -11.20
N GLU A 303 1.74 28.20 -10.03
CA GLU A 303 3.13 28.41 -9.61
C GLU A 303 4.08 27.38 -10.23
N PHE A 304 3.73 26.10 -10.18
CA PHE A 304 4.65 25.02 -10.54
C PHE A 304 4.47 24.52 -11.98
N ALA A 305 3.30 24.72 -12.60
CA ALA A 305 3.10 24.27 -13.98
C ALA A 305 3.86 25.12 -15.00
N ARG A 306 4.49 24.43 -15.94
CA ARG A 306 5.06 25.01 -17.17
C ARG A 306 4.01 24.96 -18.30
N PRO A 307 4.20 25.70 -19.40
CA PRO A 307 3.31 25.60 -20.57
C PRO A 307 3.14 24.16 -21.04
N TYR A 308 4.22 23.40 -20.99
CA TYR A 308 4.25 21.94 -21.11
C TYR A 308 5.01 21.34 -19.92
N THR A 309 4.31 20.60 -19.07
CA THR A 309 4.85 20.04 -17.82
C THR A 309 5.17 18.56 -18.00
N LYS A 310 6.44 18.19 -17.82
CA LYS A 310 6.91 16.79 -17.95
C LYS A 310 6.46 15.94 -16.78
N PHE A 311 6.52 14.61 -16.95
CA PHE A 311 6.03 13.66 -15.96
C PHE A 311 6.61 13.85 -14.55
N PRO A 312 7.94 14.02 -14.34
CA PRO A 312 8.48 14.27 -12.99
C PRO A 312 7.88 15.52 -12.32
N ALA A 313 7.79 16.63 -13.06
CA ALA A 313 7.19 17.86 -12.55
C ALA A 313 5.69 17.72 -12.27
N VAL A 314 4.97 16.88 -13.01
CA VAL A 314 3.57 16.53 -12.69
C VAL A 314 3.49 15.77 -11.37
N LEU A 315 4.40 14.83 -11.10
CA LEU A 315 4.45 14.11 -9.81
C LEU A 315 4.70 15.07 -8.65
N GLU A 316 5.60 16.05 -8.80
CA GLU A 316 5.83 17.10 -7.79
C GLU A 316 4.57 17.95 -7.54
N ILE A 317 3.84 18.33 -8.58
CA ILE A 317 2.57 19.06 -8.47
C ILE A 317 1.54 18.22 -7.70
N VAL A 318 1.44 16.92 -8.01
CA VAL A 318 0.55 15.98 -7.33
C VAL A 318 0.94 15.83 -5.85
N GLN A 319 2.23 15.69 -5.54
CA GLN A 319 2.75 15.60 -4.17
C GLN A 319 2.39 16.87 -3.38
N LYS A 320 2.71 18.04 -3.93
CA LYS A 320 2.40 19.34 -3.29
C LYS A 320 0.90 19.51 -3.07
N ALA A 321 0.08 19.12 -4.04
CA ALA A 321 -1.37 19.19 -3.90
C ALA A 321 -1.90 18.25 -2.83
N ARG A 322 -1.35 17.04 -2.69
CA ARG A 322 -1.70 16.11 -1.61
C ARG A 322 -1.33 16.68 -0.24
N VAL A 323 -0.13 17.22 -0.10
CA VAL A 323 0.35 17.84 1.15
C VAL A 323 -0.52 19.04 1.52
N ALA A 324 -0.79 19.93 0.58
CA ALA A 324 -1.55 21.15 0.84
C ALA A 324 -3.04 20.86 1.12
N THR A 325 -3.64 19.91 0.39
CA THR A 325 -5.00 19.43 0.68
C THR A 325 -5.06 18.81 2.06
N ARG A 326 -4.04 18.02 2.44
CA ARG A 326 -3.96 17.42 3.77
C ARG A 326 -3.81 18.48 4.86
N ALA A 327 -2.96 19.48 4.70
CA ALA A 327 -2.79 20.55 5.66
C ALA A 327 -4.09 21.36 5.87
N SER A 328 -4.81 21.64 4.77
CA SER A 328 -6.13 22.29 4.84
C SER A 328 -7.18 21.41 5.56
N LEU A 329 -7.14 20.09 5.36
CA LEU A 329 -8.00 19.15 6.08
C LEU A 329 -7.59 18.99 7.55
N GLU A 330 -6.32 19.15 7.89
CA GLU A 330 -5.78 19.00 9.24
C GLU A 330 -6.23 20.15 10.16
N GLU A 331 -6.35 21.39 9.66
CA GLU A 331 -6.97 22.48 10.43
C GLU A 331 -8.45 22.20 10.75
N ASP A 332 -9.22 21.75 9.75
CA ASP A 332 -10.65 21.41 9.90
C ASP A 332 -10.87 20.17 10.77
N LEU A 333 -10.02 19.15 10.62
CA LEU A 333 -10.04 17.93 11.42
C LEU A 333 -9.57 18.19 12.85
N THR A 334 -8.56 19.02 13.07
CA THR A 334 -8.08 19.39 14.42
C THR A 334 -9.11 20.25 15.14
N ALA A 335 -9.75 21.19 14.43
CA ALA A 335 -10.86 21.97 14.99
C ALA A 335 -12.06 21.08 15.34
N SER A 336 -12.42 20.15 14.45
CA SER A 336 -13.49 19.18 14.69
C SER A 336 -13.13 18.21 15.82
N PHE A 337 -11.89 17.73 15.85
CA PHE A 337 -11.38 16.82 16.88
C PHE A 337 -11.41 17.50 18.25
N ARG A 338 -10.85 18.71 18.39
CA ARG A 338 -10.93 19.50 19.62
C ARG A 338 -12.36 19.86 20.05
N HIS A 339 -13.29 19.92 19.11
CA HIS A 339 -14.69 20.16 19.42
C HIS A 339 -15.35 18.94 20.08
N TYR A 340 -14.91 17.73 19.75
CA TYR A 340 -15.49 16.48 20.24
C TYR A 340 -14.67 15.79 21.33
N ASP A 341 -13.36 16.01 21.38
CA ASP A 341 -12.45 15.66 22.49
C ASP A 341 -12.70 16.63 23.65
N ARG A 342 -13.75 16.34 24.42
CA ARG A 342 -14.23 17.22 25.51
C ARG A 342 -13.33 17.10 26.73
N ASP A 343 -12.68 15.95 26.91
CA ASP A 343 -11.77 15.72 28.02
C ASP A 343 -10.32 16.14 27.72
N GLY A 344 -10.02 16.47 26.45
CA GLY A 344 -8.72 16.97 26.02
C GLY A 344 -7.64 15.89 26.09
N SER A 345 -8.05 14.63 26.06
CA SER A 345 -7.17 13.47 26.20
C SER A 345 -6.29 13.25 24.98
N GLY A 346 -6.63 13.85 23.83
CA GLY A 346 -5.98 13.56 22.56
C GLY A 346 -6.50 12.27 21.90
N GLU A 347 -7.53 11.64 22.46
CA GLU A 347 -8.23 10.49 21.92
C GLU A 347 -9.75 10.74 21.92
N LEU A 348 -10.53 10.05 21.06
CA LEU A 348 -11.99 10.13 21.10
C LEU A 348 -12.55 8.88 21.77
N SER A 349 -13.13 9.06 22.95
CA SER A 349 -13.85 8.00 23.65
C SER A 349 -15.10 7.56 22.88
N MET A 350 -15.57 6.34 23.15
CA MET A 350 -16.83 5.85 22.54
C MET A 350 -18.01 6.78 22.83
N GLN A 351 -18.03 7.46 23.98
CA GLN A 351 -19.08 8.41 24.34
C GLN A 351 -19.03 9.69 23.47
N GLU A 352 -17.83 10.18 23.15
CA GLU A 352 -17.65 11.32 22.25
C GLU A 352 -17.96 10.94 20.80
N ILE A 353 -17.62 9.71 20.41
CA ILE A 353 -18.03 9.11 19.12
C ILE A 353 -19.57 9.02 19.02
N TYR A 354 -20.27 8.62 20.08
CA TYR A 354 -21.74 8.64 20.11
C TYR A 354 -22.30 10.07 20.01
N GLY A 355 -21.68 11.05 20.69
CA GLY A 355 -22.06 12.45 20.55
C GLY A 355 -21.89 13.00 19.12
N ILE A 356 -20.87 12.54 18.39
CA ILE A 356 -20.68 12.84 16.96
C ILE A 356 -21.82 12.25 16.12
N LEU A 357 -22.29 11.04 16.46
CA LEU A 357 -23.35 10.34 15.73
C LEU A 357 -24.75 10.94 16.02
N GLU A 358 -25.03 11.36 17.24
CA GLU A 358 -26.30 12.03 17.61
C GLU A 358 -26.43 13.44 17.01
N ALA A 359 -25.35 14.24 17.02
CA ALA A 359 -25.31 15.53 16.34
C ALA A 359 -25.55 15.41 14.81
N ARG A 360 -25.24 14.24 14.25
CA ARG A 360 -25.46 13.89 12.84
C ARG A 360 -26.92 13.54 12.52
N GLU A 361 -27.71 13.01 13.46
CA GLU A 361 -29.13 12.68 13.22
C GLU A 361 -30.04 13.93 13.26
N MET A 362 -29.69 14.96 14.04
CA MET A 362 -30.47 16.20 14.12
C MET A 362 -30.24 17.21 12.98
N SER A 363 -29.35 16.90 12.02
CA SER A 363 -28.98 17.78 10.90
C SER A 363 -29.41 17.25 9.52
N LEU A 364 -30.37 16.32 9.49
CA LEU A 364 -31.04 15.82 8.27
C LEU A 364 -32.39 16.50 8.06
#